data_AF-A0AB39QI16-F1
#
_entry.id   AF-A0AB39QI16-F1
#
_cell.length_a   1.000
_cell.length_b   1.000
_cell.length_c   1.000
_cell.angle_alpha   90.00
_cell.angle_beta   90.00
_cell.angle_gamma   90.00
#
_symmetry.space_group_name_H-M   'P 1'
#
loop_
_entity.id
_entity.type
_entity.pdbx_description
1 polymer ?
#
loop_
_entity_poly.entity_id
_entity_poly.type
_entity_poly.pdbx_seq_one_letter_code
_entity_poly.pdbx_strand_id
1 'polypeptide(L)'
;MAGEQRHLHTAGDEDPFWRLWLELPEPWKGPVIGDGIDDWDRITENGDRRIDLTGLPDLIAAELAWMAHWQALDGTRSSVLGTNQFANILRRAIRDNHPFPISIRAMGWETAAALQRWFYATRWGRLPPRGSVARLRVIFRFSRLALLARCTNGPWWSLDEWHPRCDPRIPLAEHEPQAHYGCSPSKIGQPWLREAVKWCLGTQLEVGTLRWSTVSQERMRCFVRFGRWLETFTDPLDVLGDPAHAVQLAAAFRRWDADPANRLLRRNEKRFAGQPVHPRLVNDDLRAVAELFAFVAANPAEAHQVLGPHPWSRVTDAHAAGWFRQVSRIPHQRELNDEHYVDDHALAQIPAALPLLGLGRREQMLVTRGDGQQVTVDGFDDPQAMRMILLQILTGRRSGTQTHRRADASLSG
;
A
#
# COMPACT_ATOMS: atom_id res chain seq x y z
N MET A 1 -14.83 25.69 12.48
CA MET A 1 -16.19 25.20 12.17
C MET A 1 -16.10 24.43 10.86
N ALA A 2 -15.78 23.13 10.96
CA ALA A 2 -15.49 22.28 9.82
C ALA A 2 -16.82 21.81 9.20
N GLY A 3 -17.02 22.14 7.91
CA GLY A 3 -18.14 21.63 7.15
C GLY A 3 -17.98 20.14 6.94
N GLU A 4 -18.86 19.35 7.57
CA GLU A 4 -19.26 18.06 7.04
C GLU A 4 -19.66 18.29 5.58
N GLN A 5 -18.83 17.87 4.62
CA GLN A 5 -19.33 17.55 3.29
C GLN A 5 -20.23 16.32 3.45
N ARG A 6 -21.46 16.57 3.90
CA ARG A 6 -22.57 15.65 3.70
C ARG A 6 -22.76 15.58 2.20
N HIS A 7 -22.21 14.54 1.59
CA HIS A 7 -22.78 14.04 0.35
C HIS A 7 -24.27 13.82 0.65
N LEU A 8 -25.11 14.69 0.08
CA LEU A 8 -26.55 14.64 0.21
C LEU A 8 -26.98 13.25 -0.28
N HIS A 9 -27.30 12.36 0.64
CA HIS A 9 -27.97 11.11 0.30
C HIS A 9 -29.35 11.49 -0.24
N THR A 10 -29.58 11.18 -1.50
CA THR A 10 -30.91 11.26 -2.11
C THR A 10 -31.84 10.35 -1.30
N ALA A 11 -32.98 10.88 -0.84
CA ALA A 11 -33.97 10.09 -0.14
C ALA A 11 -34.48 8.96 -1.06
N GLY A 12 -34.04 7.73 -0.83
CA GLY A 12 -34.38 6.55 -1.63
C GLY A 12 -33.21 5.64 -2.01
N ASP A 13 -31.95 6.04 -1.79
CA ASP A 13 -30.81 5.16 -2.08
C ASP A 13 -30.72 4.03 -1.03
N GLU A 14 -31.06 2.81 -1.44
CA GLU A 14 -30.73 1.60 -0.70
C GLU A 14 -29.24 1.56 -0.37
N ASP A 15 -28.90 1.14 0.85
CA ASP A 15 -27.51 0.99 1.27
C ASP A 15 -26.76 0.12 0.24
N PRO A 16 -25.67 0.61 -0.39
CA PRO A 16 -24.97 -0.11 -1.46
C PRO A 16 -24.45 -1.47 -1.02
N PHE A 17 -24.32 -1.70 0.29
CA PHE A 17 -23.99 -3.02 0.83
C PHE A 17 -25.03 -4.09 0.45
N TRP A 18 -26.32 -3.77 0.38
CA TRP A 18 -27.34 -4.81 0.11
C TRP A 18 -27.22 -5.42 -1.29
N ARG A 19 -26.61 -4.73 -2.25
CA ARG A 19 -26.24 -5.33 -3.54
C ARG A 19 -25.22 -6.45 -3.38
N LEU A 20 -24.20 -6.23 -2.53
CA LEU A 20 -23.21 -7.25 -2.19
C LEU A 20 -23.80 -8.44 -1.44
N TRP A 21 -24.80 -8.18 -0.59
CA TRP A 21 -25.54 -9.24 0.08
C TRP A 21 -26.34 -10.10 -0.88
N LEU A 22 -26.97 -9.51 -1.90
CA LEU A 22 -27.70 -10.27 -2.92
C LEU A 22 -26.78 -11.19 -3.73
N GLU A 23 -25.57 -10.71 -4.07
CA GLU A 23 -24.54 -11.46 -4.79
C GLU A 23 -23.83 -12.53 -3.93
N LEU A 24 -23.98 -12.48 -2.60
CA LEU A 24 -23.38 -13.46 -1.70
C LEU A 24 -23.98 -14.86 -1.97
N PRO A 25 -23.19 -15.94 -2.04
CA PRO A 25 -23.76 -17.28 -2.20
C PRO A 25 -24.56 -17.69 -0.97
N GLU A 26 -25.64 -18.45 -1.18
CA GLU A 26 -26.59 -18.81 -0.12
C GLU A 26 -25.96 -19.52 1.10
N PRO A 27 -24.98 -20.44 0.96
CA PRO A 27 -24.32 -21.06 2.11
C PRO A 27 -23.58 -20.07 3.04
N TRP A 28 -23.30 -18.85 2.56
CA TRP A 28 -22.70 -17.77 3.35
C TRP A 28 -23.74 -16.84 3.98
N LYS A 29 -25.03 -16.99 3.65
CA LYS A 29 -26.14 -16.22 4.23
C LYS A 29 -26.76 -17.00 5.38
N GLY A 30 -26.24 -16.80 6.57
CA GLY A 30 -26.81 -17.46 7.74
C GLY A 30 -26.27 -16.96 9.07
N PRO A 31 -26.97 -17.27 10.16
CA PRO A 31 -26.48 -16.99 11.51
C PRO A 31 -25.27 -17.84 11.88
N VAL A 32 -25.11 -19.00 11.23
CA VAL A 32 -23.93 -19.87 11.37
C VAL A 32 -23.47 -20.27 9.96
N ILE A 33 -22.21 -20.02 9.64
CA ILE A 33 -21.62 -20.22 8.31
C ILE A 33 -20.53 -21.30 8.38
N GLY A 34 -20.58 -22.24 7.44
CA GLY A 34 -19.54 -23.24 7.16
C GLY A 34 -20.08 -24.61 6.80
N ASP A 35 -21.31 -24.95 7.20
CA ASP A 35 -21.98 -26.16 6.71
C ASP A 35 -22.48 -25.93 5.28
N GLY A 36 -22.28 -26.92 4.41
CA GLY A 36 -22.68 -26.83 2.99
C GLY A 36 -21.77 -25.96 2.12
N ILE A 37 -20.60 -25.53 2.64
CA ILE A 37 -19.55 -24.87 1.86
C ILE A 37 -18.47 -25.89 1.53
N ASP A 38 -18.27 -26.14 0.24
CA ASP A 38 -17.23 -27.04 -0.25
C ASP A 38 -15.84 -26.55 0.17
N ASP A 39 -14.93 -27.50 0.44
CA ASP A 39 -13.54 -27.21 0.82
C ASP A 39 -13.38 -26.26 2.03
N TRP A 40 -14.34 -26.23 2.94
CA TRP A 40 -14.33 -25.34 4.11
C TRP A 40 -13.00 -25.35 4.87
N ASP A 41 -12.40 -26.53 5.06
CA ASP A 41 -11.11 -26.69 5.75
C ASP A 41 -9.94 -26.03 5.01
N ARG A 42 -9.99 -25.97 3.68
CA ARG A 42 -8.98 -25.36 2.82
C ARG A 42 -9.11 -23.85 2.79
N ILE A 43 -10.34 -23.34 2.76
CA ILE A 43 -10.62 -21.90 2.61
C ILE A 43 -10.70 -21.16 3.95
N THR A 44 -10.73 -21.84 5.10
CA THR A 44 -10.85 -21.21 6.43
C THR A 44 -9.76 -21.64 7.39
N GLU A 45 -9.44 -20.81 8.38
CA GLU A 45 -8.59 -21.20 9.51
C GLU A 45 -9.38 -22.04 10.53
N ASN A 46 -8.88 -23.20 10.94
CA ASN A 46 -9.55 -24.12 11.89
C ASN A 46 -10.87 -24.64 11.29
N GLY A 47 -10.75 -25.47 10.25
CA GLY A 47 -11.87 -25.97 9.44
C GLY A 47 -12.93 -26.77 10.21
N ASP A 48 -12.59 -27.28 11.39
CA ASP A 48 -13.55 -27.87 12.32
C ASP A 48 -14.56 -26.85 12.88
N ARG A 49 -14.28 -25.55 12.77
CA ARG A 49 -15.11 -24.49 13.35
C ARG A 49 -15.98 -23.79 12.31
N ARG A 50 -17.10 -23.25 12.78
CA ARG A 50 -18.05 -22.44 12.02
C ARG A 50 -17.97 -20.99 12.43
N ILE A 51 -18.30 -20.08 11.52
CA ILE A 51 -18.48 -18.67 11.86
C ILE A 51 -19.88 -18.52 12.46
N ASP A 52 -19.99 -18.02 13.68
CA ASP A 52 -21.26 -17.80 14.38
C ASP A 52 -21.52 -16.29 14.51
N LEU A 53 -22.54 -15.82 13.82
CA LEU A 53 -23.00 -14.43 13.74
C LEU A 53 -24.34 -14.21 14.46
N THR A 54 -24.89 -15.24 15.11
CA THR A 54 -26.16 -15.18 15.83
C THR A 54 -26.22 -14.02 16.82
N GLY A 55 -27.33 -13.29 16.89
CA GLY A 55 -27.55 -12.22 17.88
C GLY A 55 -26.71 -10.95 17.65
N LEU A 56 -26.12 -10.79 16.47
CA LEU A 56 -25.57 -9.52 16.00
C LEU A 56 -26.65 -8.71 15.25
N PRO A 57 -26.51 -7.37 15.12
CA PRO A 57 -27.35 -6.58 14.24
C PRO A 57 -27.21 -7.04 12.79
N ASP A 58 -28.33 -7.09 12.06
CA ASP A 58 -28.41 -7.68 10.72
C ASP A 58 -27.33 -7.17 9.76
N LEU A 59 -27.12 -5.85 9.72
CA LEU A 59 -26.11 -5.24 8.85
C LEU A 59 -24.69 -5.70 9.21
N ILE A 60 -24.35 -5.78 10.50
CA ILE A 60 -23.01 -6.20 10.94
C ILE A 60 -22.80 -7.69 10.66
N ALA A 61 -23.82 -8.53 10.91
CA ALA A 61 -23.75 -9.94 10.57
C ALA A 61 -23.51 -10.11 9.06
N ALA A 62 -24.29 -9.42 8.24
CA ALA A 62 -24.18 -9.48 6.79
C ALA A 62 -22.80 -9.00 6.29
N GLU A 63 -22.28 -7.88 6.82
CA GLU A 63 -20.95 -7.37 6.47
C GLU A 63 -19.84 -8.36 6.86
N LEU A 64 -19.91 -9.00 8.04
CA LEU A 64 -18.94 -10.03 8.46
C LEU A 64 -18.99 -11.28 7.59
N ALA A 65 -20.20 -11.72 7.23
CA ALA A 65 -20.39 -12.85 6.32
C ALA A 65 -19.77 -12.57 4.95
N TRP A 66 -20.07 -11.41 4.38
CA TRP A 66 -19.51 -10.99 3.11
C TRP A 66 -17.98 -10.85 3.17
N MET A 67 -17.44 -10.25 4.23
CA MET A 67 -16.00 -10.13 4.44
C MET A 67 -15.31 -11.49 4.53
N ALA A 68 -15.92 -12.47 5.19
CA ALA A 68 -15.39 -13.83 5.30
C ALA A 68 -15.42 -14.57 3.95
N HIS A 69 -16.50 -14.42 3.18
CA HIS A 69 -16.58 -14.93 1.82
C HIS A 69 -15.53 -14.29 0.89
N TRP A 70 -15.36 -12.96 0.97
CA TRP A 70 -14.35 -12.25 0.19
C TRP A 70 -12.94 -12.78 0.47
N GLN A 71 -12.61 -13.06 1.73
CA GLN A 71 -11.31 -13.66 2.08
C GLN A 71 -11.09 -15.00 1.35
N ALA A 72 -12.09 -15.89 1.39
CA ALA A 72 -12.03 -17.19 0.74
C ALA A 72 -11.78 -17.06 -0.77
N LEU A 73 -12.49 -16.16 -1.45
CA LEU A 73 -12.30 -15.89 -2.88
C LEU A 73 -10.93 -15.30 -3.22
N ASP A 74 -10.42 -14.43 -2.36
CA ASP A 74 -9.13 -13.75 -2.48
C ASP A 74 -7.93 -14.70 -2.16
N GLY A 75 -8.19 -15.97 -1.84
CA GLY A 75 -7.18 -16.95 -1.47
C GLY A 75 -6.57 -16.72 -0.08
N THR A 76 -7.12 -15.78 0.70
CA THR A 76 -6.78 -15.61 2.11
C THR A 76 -7.68 -16.52 2.93
N ARG A 77 -7.14 -17.42 3.76
CA ARG A 77 -8.00 -18.25 4.62
C ARG A 77 -8.91 -17.36 5.49
N SER A 78 -10.22 -17.59 5.45
CA SER A 78 -11.19 -16.83 6.25
C SER A 78 -10.92 -17.06 7.74
N SER A 79 -10.82 -15.97 8.52
CA SER A 79 -10.40 -16.07 9.93
C SER A 79 -11.58 -16.35 10.85
N VAL A 80 -11.97 -17.64 10.95
CA VAL A 80 -13.12 -18.08 11.76
C VAL A 80 -12.98 -17.67 13.22
N LEU A 81 -11.80 -17.88 13.81
CA LEU A 81 -11.54 -17.51 15.20
C LEU A 81 -11.58 -16.00 15.43
N GLY A 82 -11.04 -15.22 14.48
CA GLY A 82 -11.09 -13.76 14.53
C GLY A 82 -12.54 -13.27 14.50
N THR A 83 -13.31 -13.73 13.52
CA THR A 83 -14.71 -13.34 13.33
C THR A 83 -15.56 -13.69 14.53
N ASN A 84 -15.45 -14.93 15.05
CA ASN A 84 -16.19 -15.35 16.24
C ASN A 84 -15.76 -14.58 17.50
N GLN A 85 -14.48 -14.28 17.64
CA GLN A 85 -14.01 -13.44 18.74
C GLN A 85 -14.65 -12.05 18.67
N PHE A 86 -14.67 -11.44 17.49
CA PHE A 86 -15.25 -10.12 17.29
C PHE A 86 -16.77 -10.12 17.47
N ALA A 87 -17.47 -11.12 16.95
CA ALA A 87 -18.90 -11.33 17.20
C ALA A 87 -19.20 -11.41 18.70
N ASN A 88 -18.41 -12.15 19.47
CA ASN A 88 -18.57 -12.25 20.92
C ASN A 88 -18.34 -10.92 21.65
N ILE A 89 -17.39 -10.10 21.18
CA ILE A 89 -17.16 -8.75 21.69
C ILE A 89 -18.40 -7.87 21.45
N LEU A 90 -18.95 -7.90 20.24
CA LEU A 90 -20.14 -7.13 19.87
C LEU A 90 -21.38 -7.57 20.65
N ARG A 91 -21.63 -8.87 20.80
CA ARG A 91 -22.72 -9.39 21.64
C ARG A 91 -22.64 -8.89 23.07
N ARG A 92 -21.42 -8.84 23.64
CA ARG A 92 -21.22 -8.29 24.99
C ARG A 92 -21.53 -6.80 25.00
N ALA A 93 -21.09 -6.05 23.98
CA ALA A 93 -21.39 -4.63 23.86
C ALA A 93 -22.90 -4.35 23.81
N ILE A 94 -23.65 -5.16 23.05
CA ILE A 94 -25.13 -5.07 22.99
C ILE A 94 -25.74 -5.31 24.37
N ARG A 95 -25.37 -6.42 25.05
CA ARG A 95 -25.91 -6.73 26.38
C ARG A 95 -25.63 -5.64 27.41
N ASP A 96 -24.44 -5.07 27.38
CA ASP A 96 -23.99 -4.08 28.37
C ASP A 96 -24.32 -2.64 27.92
N ASN A 97 -25.08 -2.46 26.82
CA ASN A 97 -25.41 -1.17 26.19
C ASN A 97 -24.18 -0.27 25.94
N HIS A 98 -23.05 -0.89 25.57
CA HIS A 98 -21.83 -0.18 25.22
C HIS A 98 -21.89 0.26 23.75
N PRO A 99 -21.63 1.54 23.44
CA PRO A 99 -21.78 2.06 22.09
C PRO A 99 -20.73 1.51 21.13
N PHE A 100 -21.15 1.20 19.90
CA PHE A 100 -20.28 0.91 18.77
C PHE A 100 -20.97 1.33 17.46
N PRO A 101 -20.22 1.59 16.37
CA PRO A 101 -20.81 1.93 15.08
C PRO A 101 -21.77 0.86 14.55
N ILE A 102 -22.88 1.29 13.96
CA ILE A 102 -23.92 0.40 13.40
C ILE A 102 -23.45 -0.46 12.21
N SER A 103 -22.29 -0.14 11.63
CA SER A 103 -21.68 -0.82 10.48
C SER A 103 -20.16 -0.89 10.66
N ILE A 104 -19.56 -1.98 10.17
CA ILE A 104 -18.11 -2.19 10.09
C ILE A 104 -17.46 -1.17 9.16
N ARG A 105 -18.16 -0.67 8.14
CA ARG A 105 -17.68 0.42 7.28
C ARG A 105 -17.37 1.67 8.10
N ALA A 106 -18.21 1.99 9.09
CA ALA A 106 -17.99 3.10 10.02
C ALA A 106 -17.03 2.76 11.19
N MET A 107 -16.58 1.51 11.31
CA MET A 107 -15.69 1.07 12.39
C MET A 107 -14.24 0.96 11.91
N GLY A 108 -13.40 1.94 12.22
CA GLY A 108 -11.96 1.84 11.96
C GLY A 108 -11.24 0.86 12.89
N TRP A 109 -9.97 0.56 12.58
CA TRP A 109 -9.12 -0.28 13.44
C TRP A 109 -9.05 0.23 14.88
N GLU A 110 -8.90 1.54 15.08
CA GLU A 110 -8.80 2.11 16.43
C GLU A 110 -10.08 1.92 17.24
N THR A 111 -11.24 2.07 16.61
CA THR A 111 -12.56 1.81 17.23
C THR A 111 -12.71 0.33 17.60
N ALA A 112 -12.39 -0.57 16.67
CA ALA A 112 -12.45 -2.01 16.93
C ALA A 112 -11.46 -2.45 18.02
N ALA A 113 -10.24 -1.89 18.03
CA ALA A 113 -9.24 -2.15 19.05
C ALA A 113 -9.63 -1.59 20.41
N ALA A 114 -10.26 -0.40 20.46
CA ALA A 114 -10.82 0.16 21.69
C ALA A 114 -11.94 -0.74 22.25
N LEU A 115 -12.85 -1.21 21.39
CA LEU A 115 -13.91 -2.13 21.77
C LEU A 115 -13.36 -3.47 22.31
N GLN A 116 -12.32 -4.01 21.67
CA GLN A 116 -11.62 -5.20 22.17
C GLN A 116 -10.96 -4.95 23.53
N ARG A 117 -10.29 -3.80 23.73
CA ARG A 117 -9.70 -3.43 25.02
C ARG A 117 -10.75 -3.33 26.12
N TRP A 118 -11.87 -2.66 25.83
CA TRP A 118 -13.02 -2.57 26.74
C TRP A 118 -13.54 -3.96 27.13
N PHE A 119 -13.79 -4.83 26.15
CA PHE A 119 -14.27 -6.18 26.40
C PHE A 119 -13.32 -6.98 27.32
N TYR A 120 -12.01 -6.90 27.06
CA TYR A 120 -11.02 -7.61 27.85
C TYR A 120 -10.90 -7.07 29.28
N ALA A 121 -10.96 -5.75 29.45
CA ALA A 121 -10.93 -5.10 30.75
C ALA A 121 -12.17 -5.46 31.58
N THR A 122 -13.36 -5.37 30.99
CA THR A 122 -14.63 -5.65 31.69
C THR A 122 -14.80 -7.15 32.01
N ARG A 123 -14.36 -8.05 31.12
CA ARG A 123 -14.54 -9.50 31.31
C ARG A 123 -13.48 -10.15 32.19
N TRP A 124 -12.23 -9.70 32.11
CA TRP A 124 -11.09 -10.36 32.74
C TRP A 124 -10.17 -9.44 33.54
N GLY A 125 -10.48 -8.14 33.66
CA GLY A 125 -9.65 -7.19 34.41
C GLY A 125 -8.26 -6.95 33.81
N ARG A 126 -8.07 -7.21 32.51
CA ARG A 126 -6.75 -7.10 31.85
C ARG A 126 -6.85 -6.64 30.40
N LEU A 127 -5.72 -6.25 29.82
CA LEU A 127 -5.62 -5.92 28.39
C LEU A 127 -5.56 -7.18 27.50
N PRO A 128 -5.97 -7.07 26.21
CA PRO A 128 -5.92 -8.20 25.28
C PRO A 128 -4.47 -8.65 25.02
N PRO A 129 -4.22 -9.97 24.95
CA PRO A 129 -2.90 -10.49 24.57
C PRO A 129 -2.60 -10.17 23.11
N ARG A 130 -1.30 -10.03 22.78
CA ARG A 130 -0.84 -9.67 21.42
C ARG A 130 -1.44 -10.53 20.30
N GLY A 131 -1.57 -11.84 20.51
CA GLY A 131 -2.16 -12.76 19.54
C GLY A 131 -3.63 -12.47 19.24
N SER A 132 -4.41 -12.03 20.23
CA SER A 132 -5.82 -11.67 20.03
C SER A 132 -5.97 -10.35 19.26
N VAL A 133 -5.09 -9.39 19.51
CA VAL A 133 -5.02 -8.14 18.74
C VAL A 133 -4.65 -8.45 17.28
N ALA A 134 -3.69 -9.35 17.05
CA ALA A 134 -3.28 -9.76 15.72
C ALA A 134 -4.42 -10.43 14.93
N ARG A 135 -5.23 -11.29 15.56
CA ARG A 135 -6.39 -11.93 14.92
C ARG A 135 -7.44 -10.91 14.49
N LEU A 136 -7.82 -9.98 15.37
CA LEU A 136 -8.77 -8.92 15.00
C LEU A 136 -8.24 -8.08 13.83
N ARG A 137 -6.93 -7.83 13.79
CA ARG A 137 -6.30 -7.07 12.71
C ARG A 137 -6.45 -7.73 11.34
N VAL A 138 -6.52 -9.06 11.27
CA VAL A 138 -6.72 -9.79 9.99
C VAL A 138 -8.06 -9.39 9.35
N ILE A 139 -9.12 -9.29 10.16
CA ILE A 139 -10.48 -8.92 9.73
C ILE A 139 -10.51 -7.45 9.27
N PHE A 140 -9.85 -6.56 10.02
CA PHE A 140 -9.86 -5.12 9.74
C PHE A 140 -8.78 -4.69 8.72
N ARG A 141 -8.08 -5.63 8.09
CA ARG A 141 -7.10 -5.36 7.03
C ARG A 141 -7.77 -5.44 5.66
N PHE A 142 -7.49 -6.48 4.87
CA PHE A 142 -7.88 -6.50 3.46
C PHE A 142 -9.38 -6.65 3.23
N SER A 143 -10.07 -7.48 4.02
CA SER A 143 -11.50 -7.70 3.82
C SER A 143 -12.34 -6.46 4.14
N ARG A 144 -11.99 -5.70 5.18
CA ARG A 144 -12.65 -4.41 5.44
C ARG A 144 -12.35 -3.39 4.34
N LEU A 145 -11.11 -3.34 3.83
CA LEU A 145 -10.78 -2.44 2.72
C LEU A 145 -11.56 -2.80 1.46
N ALA A 146 -11.73 -4.09 1.16
CA ALA A 146 -12.54 -4.55 0.05
C ALA A 146 -14.03 -4.18 0.23
N LEU A 147 -14.56 -4.33 1.45
CA LEU A 147 -15.91 -3.91 1.78
C LEU A 147 -16.11 -2.40 1.51
N LEU A 148 -15.19 -1.56 1.98
CA LEU A 148 -15.24 -0.11 1.73
C LEU A 148 -15.19 0.21 0.23
N ALA A 149 -14.29 -0.45 -0.51
CA ALA A 149 -14.14 -0.25 -1.94
C ALA A 149 -15.44 -0.56 -2.70
N ARG A 150 -16.05 -1.72 -2.42
CA ARG A 150 -17.26 -2.17 -3.11
C ARG A 150 -18.52 -1.41 -2.72
N CYS A 151 -18.56 -0.82 -1.53
CA CYS A 151 -19.69 0.01 -1.09
C CYS A 151 -19.55 1.50 -1.44
N THR A 152 -18.44 1.90 -2.08
CA THR A 152 -18.22 3.30 -2.46
C THR A 152 -18.63 3.53 -3.91
N ASN A 153 -19.64 4.38 -4.13
CA ASN A 153 -20.15 4.73 -5.46
C ASN A 153 -19.30 5.81 -6.19
N GLY A 154 -18.43 6.51 -5.45
CA GLY A 154 -17.51 7.50 -6.02
C GLY A 154 -16.31 6.88 -6.75
N PRO A 155 -15.41 7.71 -7.30
CA PRO A 155 -14.15 7.23 -7.86
C PRO A 155 -13.34 6.51 -6.78
N TRP A 156 -12.61 5.46 -7.16
CA TRP A 156 -11.86 4.62 -6.22
C TRP A 156 -10.86 5.43 -5.38
N TRP A 157 -10.27 6.49 -5.98
CA TRP A 157 -9.28 7.33 -5.33
C TRP A 157 -9.88 8.19 -4.20
N SER A 158 -11.21 8.30 -4.09
CA SER A 158 -11.88 8.99 -2.97
C SER A 158 -11.69 8.28 -1.63
N LEU A 159 -11.23 7.03 -1.61
CA LEU A 159 -10.92 6.28 -0.40
C LEU A 159 -9.63 6.77 0.26
N ASP A 160 -9.55 6.63 1.59
CA ASP A 160 -8.36 7.00 2.37
C ASP A 160 -7.30 5.90 2.47
N GLU A 161 -7.59 4.74 1.89
CA GLU A 161 -6.72 3.57 1.83
C GLU A 161 -6.88 2.90 0.46
N TRP A 162 -5.78 2.72 -0.25
CA TRP A 162 -5.77 2.18 -1.61
C TRP A 162 -4.99 0.87 -1.66
N HIS A 163 -5.63 -0.17 -2.18
CA HIS A 163 -4.98 -1.47 -2.34
C HIS A 163 -5.56 -2.21 -3.55
N PRO A 164 -4.76 -2.52 -4.59
CA PRO A 164 -5.29 -3.10 -5.82
C PRO A 164 -5.93 -4.47 -5.63
N ARG A 165 -5.41 -5.27 -4.69
CA ARG A 165 -6.05 -6.52 -4.23
C ARG A 165 -7.49 -6.33 -3.76
N CYS A 166 -7.79 -5.21 -3.11
CA CYS A 166 -9.09 -4.96 -2.47
C CYS A 166 -10.04 -4.14 -3.38
N ASP A 167 -9.49 -3.29 -4.23
CA ASP A 167 -10.26 -2.45 -5.15
C ASP A 167 -9.82 -2.70 -6.61
N PRO A 168 -10.59 -3.50 -7.37
CA PRO A 168 -10.25 -3.83 -8.76
C PRO A 168 -10.41 -2.66 -9.72
N ARG A 169 -10.97 -1.52 -9.30
CA ARG A 169 -11.08 -0.31 -10.12
C ARG A 169 -9.75 0.42 -10.27
N ILE A 170 -8.76 0.12 -9.41
CA ILE A 170 -7.43 0.72 -9.48
C ILE A 170 -6.75 0.25 -10.78
N PRO A 171 -6.39 1.15 -11.70
CA PRO A 171 -5.74 0.77 -12.94
C PRO A 171 -4.36 0.15 -12.69
N LEU A 172 -4.14 -1.04 -13.23
CA LEU A 172 -2.86 -1.75 -13.19
C LEU A 172 -2.39 -2.08 -14.62
N ALA A 173 -1.07 -2.03 -14.85
CA ALA A 173 -0.49 -2.68 -16.01
C ALA A 173 -0.61 -4.21 -15.89
N GLU A 174 -0.63 -4.91 -17.03
CA GLU A 174 -0.65 -6.38 -17.09
C GLU A 174 0.46 -7.03 -16.24
N HIS A 175 1.62 -6.37 -16.18
CA HIS A 175 2.77 -6.80 -15.38
C HIS A 175 3.22 -5.72 -14.40
N GLU A 176 2.27 -5.15 -13.64
CA GLU A 176 2.58 -4.08 -12.70
C GLU A 176 3.52 -4.56 -11.58
N PRO A 177 4.73 -3.98 -11.46
CA PRO A 177 5.60 -4.26 -10.32
C PRO A 177 4.89 -3.87 -9.03
N GLN A 178 5.00 -4.70 -7.99
CA GLN A 178 4.49 -4.34 -6.66
C GLN A 178 2.96 -4.12 -6.60
N ALA A 179 2.19 -4.74 -7.51
CA ALA A 179 0.72 -4.72 -7.49
C ALA A 179 0.10 -5.19 -6.15
N HIS A 180 0.86 -5.94 -5.35
CA HIS A 180 0.45 -6.43 -4.03
C HIS A 180 0.70 -5.43 -2.88
N TYR A 181 1.28 -4.26 -3.15
CA TYR A 181 1.47 -3.21 -2.14
C TYR A 181 0.38 -2.15 -2.25
N GLY A 182 -0.28 -1.88 -1.13
CA GLY A 182 -1.17 -0.74 -0.95
C GLY A 182 -0.45 0.53 -0.49
N CYS A 183 -1.15 1.66 -0.55
CA CYS A 183 -0.73 2.92 0.04
C CYS A 183 -1.92 3.66 0.68
N SER A 184 -1.64 4.66 1.51
CA SER A 184 -2.62 5.22 2.46
C SER A 184 -2.62 6.75 2.40
N PRO A 185 -3.50 7.38 1.62
CA PRO A 185 -3.73 8.83 1.70
C PRO A 185 -4.04 9.33 3.12
N SER A 186 -4.65 8.49 3.96
CA SER A 186 -4.93 8.76 5.38
C SER A 186 -3.73 9.27 6.20
N LYS A 187 -2.50 8.96 5.75
CA LYS A 187 -1.24 9.39 6.38
C LYS A 187 -0.89 10.86 6.16
N ILE A 188 -1.59 11.53 5.24
CA ILE A 188 -1.46 12.98 5.05
C ILE A 188 -2.37 13.66 6.07
N GLY A 189 -1.78 14.36 7.03
CA GLY A 189 -2.49 14.95 8.17
C GLY A 189 -3.45 16.08 7.77
N GLN A 190 -3.10 16.85 6.74
CA GLN A 190 -3.86 18.00 6.25
C GLN A 190 -5.00 17.54 5.32
N PRO A 191 -6.28 17.73 5.69
CA PRO A 191 -7.39 17.24 4.86
C PRO A 191 -7.43 17.84 3.46
N TRP A 192 -7.18 19.16 3.34
CA TRP A 192 -7.18 19.85 2.03
C TRP A 192 -6.09 19.34 1.10
N LEU A 193 -4.93 18.94 1.65
CA LEU A 193 -3.83 18.36 0.88
C LEU A 193 -4.14 16.92 0.50
N ARG A 194 -4.70 16.15 1.44
CA ARG A 194 -5.08 14.75 1.22
C ARG A 194 -6.03 14.63 0.03
N GLU A 195 -7.10 15.42 -0.01
CA GLU A 195 -8.09 15.35 -1.09
C GLU A 195 -7.49 15.77 -2.44
N ALA A 196 -6.62 16.79 -2.48
CA ALA A 196 -5.94 17.19 -3.71
C ALA A 196 -4.96 16.13 -4.21
N VAL A 197 -4.22 15.48 -3.31
CA VAL A 197 -3.32 14.37 -3.65
C VAL A 197 -4.12 13.16 -4.16
N LYS A 198 -5.27 12.87 -3.54
CA LYS A 198 -6.16 11.79 -3.97
C LYS A 198 -6.66 12.01 -5.38
N TRP A 199 -7.20 13.19 -5.67
CA TRP A 199 -7.63 13.57 -7.01
C TRP A 199 -6.47 13.54 -8.02
N CYS A 200 -5.36 14.24 -7.73
CA CYS A 200 -4.22 14.34 -8.64
C CYS A 200 -3.60 12.96 -8.98
N LEU A 201 -3.36 12.11 -7.99
CA LEU A 201 -2.78 10.78 -8.23
C LEU A 201 -3.79 9.83 -8.85
N GLY A 202 -5.07 9.92 -8.49
CA GLY A 202 -6.15 9.16 -9.10
C GLY A 202 -6.25 9.44 -10.59
N THR A 203 -6.38 10.70 -10.97
CA THR A 203 -6.47 11.14 -12.37
C THR A 203 -5.22 10.76 -13.17
N GLN A 204 -4.02 10.99 -12.64
CA GLN A 204 -2.78 10.63 -13.35
C GLN A 204 -2.61 9.12 -13.54
N LEU A 205 -3.13 8.30 -12.63
CA LEU A 205 -3.14 6.84 -12.77
C LEU A 205 -4.17 6.39 -13.81
N GLU A 206 -5.36 6.97 -13.80
CA GLU A 206 -6.45 6.66 -14.75
C GLU A 206 -6.09 7.01 -16.20
N VAL A 207 -5.41 8.14 -16.42
CA VAL A 207 -4.94 8.57 -17.74
C VAL A 207 -3.63 7.86 -18.16
N GLY A 208 -3.02 7.09 -17.25
CA GLY A 208 -1.79 6.33 -17.52
C GLY A 208 -0.50 7.17 -17.54
N THR A 209 -0.55 8.42 -17.05
CA THR A 209 0.63 9.26 -16.83
C THR A 209 1.54 8.68 -15.75
N LEU A 210 0.95 8.06 -14.71
CA LEU A 210 1.66 7.35 -13.66
C LEU A 210 1.32 5.86 -13.68
N ARG A 211 2.26 5.05 -13.19
CA ARG A 211 2.04 3.63 -12.87
C ARG A 211 1.72 3.46 -11.38
N TRP A 212 1.07 2.36 -11.01
CA TRP A 212 0.72 2.08 -9.62
C TRP A 212 1.95 2.02 -8.71
N SER A 213 3.04 1.42 -9.18
CA SER A 213 4.33 1.41 -8.49
C SER A 213 4.85 2.82 -8.18
N THR A 214 4.75 3.77 -9.12
CA THR A 214 5.11 5.17 -8.89
C THR A 214 4.20 5.84 -7.87
N VAL A 215 2.88 5.63 -7.96
CA VAL A 215 1.90 6.16 -7.01
C VAL A 215 2.17 5.63 -5.59
N SER A 216 2.27 4.31 -5.44
CA SER A 216 2.31 3.64 -4.13
C SER A 216 3.67 3.69 -3.43
N GLN A 217 4.77 3.65 -4.19
CA GLN A 217 6.12 3.55 -3.63
C GLN A 217 6.86 4.87 -3.57
N GLU A 218 6.57 5.78 -4.49
CA GLU A 218 7.28 7.06 -4.63
C GLU A 218 6.37 8.21 -4.20
N ARG A 219 5.38 8.56 -5.02
CA ARG A 219 4.59 9.81 -4.88
C ARG A 219 3.85 9.91 -3.56
N MET A 220 3.19 8.85 -3.12
CA MET A 220 2.49 8.87 -1.83
C MET A 220 3.44 9.16 -0.66
N ARG A 221 4.67 8.64 -0.69
CA ARG A 221 5.66 8.91 0.36
C ARG A 221 6.14 10.36 0.32
N CYS A 222 6.24 10.95 -0.87
CA CYS A 222 6.57 12.36 -1.02
C CYS A 222 5.53 13.26 -0.38
N PHE A 223 4.24 13.01 -0.66
CA PHE A 223 3.17 13.81 -0.07
C PHE A 223 2.99 13.61 1.43
N VAL A 224 3.26 12.42 1.95
CA VAL A 224 3.30 12.20 3.41
C VAL A 224 4.43 13.02 4.06
N ARG A 225 5.61 13.10 3.44
CA ARG A 225 6.70 13.96 3.93
C ARG A 225 6.34 15.44 3.85
N PHE A 226 5.75 15.87 2.74
CA PHE A 226 5.27 17.25 2.59
C PHE A 226 4.23 17.61 3.65
N GLY A 227 3.22 16.75 3.88
CA GLY A 227 2.24 16.94 4.94
C GLY A 227 2.86 17.04 6.33
N ARG A 228 3.84 16.20 6.65
CA ARG A 228 4.60 16.29 7.93
C ARG A 228 5.37 17.60 8.06
N TRP A 229 5.95 18.11 6.98
CA TRP A 229 6.61 19.42 7.01
C TRP A 229 5.60 20.54 7.28
N LEU A 230 4.41 20.48 6.68
CA LEU A 230 3.35 21.45 6.95
C LEU A 230 2.86 21.43 8.41
N GLU A 231 2.99 20.32 9.15
CA GLU A 231 2.68 20.26 10.59
C GLU A 231 3.61 21.15 11.43
N THR A 232 4.73 21.62 10.86
CA THR A 232 5.66 22.55 11.53
C THR A 232 5.22 24.01 11.44
N PHE A 233 4.19 24.31 10.65
CA PHE A 233 3.70 25.66 10.43
C PHE A 233 2.66 26.04 11.49
N THR A 234 2.55 27.34 11.79
CA THR A 234 1.41 27.85 12.57
C THR A 234 0.12 27.75 11.76
N ASP A 235 0.16 28.16 10.49
CA ASP A 235 -0.90 27.89 9.51
C ASP A 235 -0.33 27.11 8.32
N PRO A 236 -0.70 25.82 8.15
CA PRO A 236 -0.32 25.02 6.98
C PRO A 236 -0.71 25.64 5.63
N LEU A 237 -1.71 26.54 5.60
CA LEU A 237 -2.16 27.20 4.38
C LEU A 237 -1.20 28.29 3.89
N ASP A 238 -0.25 28.73 4.71
CA ASP A 238 0.77 29.72 4.30
C ASP A 238 1.63 29.23 3.13
N VAL A 239 1.73 27.90 2.93
CA VAL A 239 2.43 27.31 1.78
C VAL A 239 1.77 27.65 0.43
N LEU A 240 0.46 27.97 0.46
CA LEU A 240 -0.35 28.37 -0.70
C LEU A 240 -0.60 29.90 -0.72
N GLY A 241 0.24 30.66 -0.02
CA GLY A 241 0.16 32.11 0.10
C GLY A 241 0.60 32.85 -1.16
N ASP A 242 1.38 33.92 -1.00
CA ASP A 242 1.89 34.68 -2.16
C ASP A 242 2.90 33.85 -2.97
N PRO A 243 2.70 33.64 -4.30
CA PRO A 243 3.63 32.90 -5.14
C PRO A 243 5.05 33.48 -5.15
N ALA A 244 5.25 34.76 -4.82
CA ALA A 244 6.57 35.35 -4.67
C ALA A 244 7.42 34.66 -3.59
N HIS A 245 6.78 34.02 -2.60
CA HIS A 245 7.44 33.28 -1.53
C HIS A 245 7.65 31.79 -1.82
N ALA A 246 7.13 31.27 -2.95
CA ALA A 246 7.15 29.85 -3.26
C ALA A 246 8.58 29.28 -3.34
N VAL A 247 9.54 30.05 -3.84
CA VAL A 247 10.95 29.64 -3.93
C VAL A 247 11.58 29.52 -2.54
N GLN A 248 11.32 30.47 -1.63
CA GLN A 248 11.84 30.43 -0.26
C GLN A 248 11.22 29.25 0.51
N LEU A 249 9.92 29.00 0.34
CA LEU A 249 9.22 27.86 0.94
C LEU A 249 9.76 26.53 0.44
N ALA A 250 9.92 26.36 -0.87
CA ALA A 250 10.52 25.16 -1.45
C ALA A 250 11.97 24.94 -0.97
N ALA A 251 12.74 26.01 -0.79
CA ALA A 251 14.10 25.93 -0.23
C ALA A 251 14.09 25.51 1.26
N ALA A 252 13.11 25.99 2.03
CA ALA A 252 12.92 25.59 3.41
C ALA A 252 12.52 24.10 3.53
N PHE A 253 11.58 23.66 2.69
CA PHE A 253 11.22 22.24 2.60
C PHE A 253 12.42 21.38 2.20
N ARG A 254 13.19 21.77 1.19
CA ARG A 254 14.42 21.07 0.78
C ARG A 254 15.40 20.89 1.94
N ARG A 255 15.63 21.94 2.75
CA ARG A 255 16.52 21.87 3.92
C ARG A 255 15.99 20.91 4.98
N TRP A 256 14.69 20.97 5.25
CA TRP A 256 14.03 20.06 6.19
C TRP A 256 14.11 18.60 5.70
N ASP A 257 13.86 18.36 4.42
CA ASP A 257 13.77 17.03 3.81
C ASP A 257 15.16 16.37 3.57
N ALA A 258 16.22 17.17 3.56
CA ALA A 258 17.61 16.71 3.51
C ALA A 258 18.11 16.14 4.85
N ASP A 259 17.41 16.40 5.96
CA ASP A 259 17.71 15.81 7.26
C ASP A 259 17.18 14.35 7.31
N PRO A 260 18.04 13.34 7.50
CA PRO A 260 17.62 11.94 7.61
C PRO A 260 16.56 11.69 8.68
N ALA A 261 16.57 12.47 9.79
CA ALA A 261 15.60 12.33 10.87
C ALA A 261 14.16 12.60 10.41
N ASN A 262 13.99 13.52 9.46
CA ASN A 262 12.69 13.88 8.90
C ASN A 262 12.16 12.84 7.90
N ARG A 263 13.04 11.98 7.37
CA ARG A 263 12.68 10.92 6.41
C ARG A 263 12.30 9.60 7.06
N LEU A 264 12.58 9.42 8.35
CA LEU A 264 12.18 8.24 9.10
C LEU A 264 10.64 8.19 9.19
N LEU A 265 10.03 7.25 8.47
CA LEU A 265 8.58 6.98 8.49
C LEU A 265 8.26 5.81 9.41
N ARG A 266 9.23 4.93 9.70
CA ARG A 266 9.05 3.77 10.58
C ARG A 266 10.12 3.71 11.65
N ARG A 267 9.75 3.19 12.83
CA ARG A 267 10.66 2.97 13.97
C ARG A 267 11.87 2.08 13.62
N ASN A 268 11.74 1.19 12.64
CA ASN A 268 12.80 0.27 12.19
C ASN A 268 13.76 0.89 11.15
N GLU A 269 13.46 2.09 10.65
CA GLU A 269 14.33 2.80 9.69
C GLU A 269 15.46 3.56 10.40
N LYS A 270 15.49 3.57 11.75
CA LYS A 270 16.53 4.21 12.57
C LYS A 270 17.95 3.76 12.21
N ARG A 271 18.13 2.57 11.63
CA ARG A 271 19.44 2.10 11.12
C ARG A 271 20.03 3.01 10.03
N PHE A 272 19.20 3.80 9.35
CA PHE A 272 19.61 4.75 8.31
C PHE A 272 19.65 6.20 8.80
N ALA A 273 19.37 6.46 10.09
CA ALA A 273 19.25 7.81 10.63
C ALA A 273 20.55 8.63 10.58
N GLY A 274 21.71 7.98 10.41
CA GLY A 274 23.02 8.64 10.29
C GLY A 274 23.55 8.77 8.86
N GLN A 275 22.85 8.25 7.85
CA GLN A 275 23.32 8.32 6.46
C GLN A 275 22.79 9.59 5.78
N PRO A 276 23.65 10.35 5.07
CA PRO A 276 23.19 11.50 4.28
C PRO A 276 22.08 11.11 3.30
N VAL A 277 21.08 11.97 3.17
CA VAL A 277 20.00 11.76 2.20
C VAL A 277 20.54 11.99 0.79
N HIS A 278 20.38 10.99 -0.08
CA HIS A 278 20.78 11.12 -1.47
C HIS A 278 20.00 12.26 -2.15
N PRO A 279 20.65 13.22 -2.84
CA PRO A 279 20.00 14.41 -3.42
C PRO A 279 18.82 14.09 -4.36
N ARG A 280 18.85 12.93 -5.02
CA ARG A 280 17.75 12.45 -5.86
C ARG A 280 16.43 12.33 -5.08
N LEU A 281 16.49 11.81 -3.85
CA LEU A 281 15.28 11.60 -3.05
C LEU A 281 14.62 12.94 -2.68
N VAL A 282 15.43 13.95 -2.34
CA VAL A 282 14.95 15.31 -2.08
C VAL A 282 14.37 15.97 -3.33
N ASN A 283 15.02 15.74 -4.49
CA ASN A 283 14.49 16.22 -5.76
C ASN A 283 13.16 15.56 -6.14
N ASP A 284 12.98 14.28 -5.86
CA ASP A 284 11.73 13.56 -6.14
C ASP A 284 10.59 14.11 -5.27
N ASP A 285 10.88 14.51 -4.03
CA ASP A 285 9.92 15.21 -3.15
C ASP A 285 9.54 16.60 -3.67
N LEU A 286 10.52 17.41 -4.04
CA LEU A 286 10.28 18.74 -4.60
C LEU A 286 9.47 18.67 -5.90
N ARG A 287 9.79 17.71 -6.79
CA ARG A 287 9.03 17.49 -8.03
C ARG A 287 7.61 17.06 -7.76
N ALA A 288 7.36 16.17 -6.80
CA ALA A 288 6.01 15.73 -6.48
C ALA A 288 5.10 16.90 -6.06
N VAL A 289 5.61 17.80 -5.21
CA VAL A 289 4.85 19.00 -4.81
C VAL A 289 4.69 19.98 -5.96
N ALA A 290 5.74 20.22 -6.75
CA ALA A 290 5.67 21.10 -7.91
C ALA A 290 4.65 20.61 -8.96
N GLU A 291 4.63 19.31 -9.25
CA GLU A 291 3.68 18.68 -10.16
C GLU A 291 2.24 18.72 -9.62
N LEU A 292 2.03 18.56 -8.30
CA LEU A 292 0.71 18.76 -7.69
C LEU A 292 0.21 20.19 -7.91
N PHE A 293 1.05 21.19 -7.65
CA PHE A 293 0.67 22.59 -7.85
C PHE A 293 0.41 22.91 -9.31
N ALA A 294 1.23 22.38 -10.23
CA ALA A 294 1.01 22.52 -11.67
C ALA A 294 -0.31 21.88 -12.10
N PHE A 295 -0.61 20.67 -11.60
CA PHE A 295 -1.84 19.96 -11.92
C PHE A 295 -3.08 20.73 -11.47
N VAL A 296 -3.08 21.28 -10.24
CA VAL A 296 -4.20 22.08 -9.74
C VAL A 296 -4.35 23.39 -10.52
N ALA A 297 -3.24 24.09 -10.79
CA ALA A 297 -3.24 25.36 -11.53
C ALA A 297 -3.72 25.19 -12.98
N ALA A 298 -3.41 24.06 -13.61
CA ALA A 298 -3.85 23.75 -14.98
C ALA A 298 -5.34 23.38 -15.08
N ASN A 299 -5.99 23.01 -13.98
CA ASN A 299 -7.37 22.50 -13.96
C ASN A 299 -8.27 23.28 -12.98
N PRO A 300 -8.41 24.62 -13.08
CA PRO A 300 -9.05 25.43 -12.05
C PRO A 300 -10.54 25.16 -11.88
N ALA A 301 -11.26 24.89 -12.99
CA ALA A 301 -12.70 24.61 -12.94
C ALA A 301 -13.00 23.26 -12.28
N GLU A 302 -12.25 22.22 -12.64
CA GLU A 302 -12.39 20.90 -12.03
C GLU A 302 -11.90 20.88 -10.58
N ALA A 303 -10.79 21.57 -10.28
CA ALA A 303 -10.31 21.73 -8.91
C ALA A 303 -11.38 22.38 -8.02
N HIS A 304 -12.09 23.40 -8.52
CA HIS A 304 -13.20 24.02 -7.78
C HIS A 304 -14.34 23.03 -7.53
N GLN A 305 -14.69 22.19 -8.51
CA GLN A 305 -15.75 21.20 -8.37
C GLN A 305 -15.39 20.06 -7.41
N VAL A 306 -14.16 19.55 -7.47
CA VAL A 306 -13.71 18.37 -6.70
C VAL A 306 -13.21 18.75 -5.31
N LEU A 307 -12.38 19.79 -5.20
CA LEU A 307 -11.71 20.20 -3.96
C LEU A 307 -12.41 21.37 -3.26
N GLY A 308 -13.35 22.02 -3.93
CA GLY A 308 -13.96 23.26 -3.47
C GLY A 308 -13.13 24.51 -3.78
N PRO A 309 -13.67 25.71 -3.51
CA PRO A 309 -13.02 26.98 -3.84
C PRO A 309 -11.74 27.25 -3.06
N HIS A 310 -11.62 26.82 -1.81
CA HIS A 310 -10.46 27.11 -0.96
C HIS A 310 -9.90 25.81 -0.36
N PRO A 311 -8.56 25.73 -0.17
CA PRO A 311 -7.57 26.80 -0.37
C PRO A 311 -7.02 26.89 -1.81
N TRP A 312 -7.38 25.97 -2.69
CA TRP A 312 -6.73 25.74 -3.97
C TRP A 312 -6.93 26.83 -5.04
N SER A 313 -7.93 27.71 -4.91
CA SER A 313 -8.09 28.88 -5.81
C SER A 313 -6.91 29.86 -5.80
N ARG A 314 -6.04 29.79 -4.78
CA ARG A 314 -4.83 30.64 -4.68
C ARG A 314 -3.67 30.13 -5.52
N VAL A 315 -3.69 28.85 -5.88
CA VAL A 315 -2.58 28.18 -6.55
C VAL A 315 -2.54 28.58 -8.02
N THR A 316 -1.34 28.88 -8.50
CA THR A 316 -1.05 29.35 -9.86
C THR A 316 0.21 28.68 -10.37
N ASP A 317 0.48 28.77 -11.67
CA ASP A 317 1.72 28.25 -12.28
C ASP A 317 2.99 28.82 -11.64
N ALA A 318 2.93 30.03 -11.09
CA ALA A 318 4.04 30.65 -10.37
C ALA A 318 4.43 29.88 -9.10
N HIS A 319 3.46 29.27 -8.41
CA HIS A 319 3.74 28.38 -7.28
C HIS A 319 4.54 27.16 -7.75
N ALA A 320 4.04 26.45 -8.76
CA ALA A 320 4.71 25.28 -9.31
C ALA A 320 6.14 25.61 -9.80
N ALA A 321 6.29 26.71 -10.54
CA ALA A 321 7.59 27.18 -11.02
C ALA A 321 8.57 27.48 -9.87
N GLY A 322 8.10 28.07 -8.77
CA GLY A 322 8.91 28.32 -7.58
C GLY A 322 9.49 27.04 -6.97
N TRP A 323 8.69 25.98 -6.93
CA TRP A 323 9.11 24.66 -6.45
C TRP A 323 10.08 23.95 -7.41
N PHE A 324 9.80 23.98 -8.71
CA PHE A 324 10.71 23.42 -9.72
C PHE A 324 12.10 24.06 -9.69
N ARG A 325 12.21 25.37 -9.38
CA ARG A 325 13.51 26.06 -9.25
C ARG A 325 14.40 25.51 -8.14
N GLN A 326 13.85 24.81 -7.15
CA GLN A 326 14.63 24.21 -6.07
C GLN A 326 15.10 22.79 -6.38
N VAL A 327 14.61 22.19 -7.46
CA VAL A 327 15.10 20.89 -7.95
C VAL A 327 16.53 21.08 -8.47
N SER A 328 17.48 20.48 -7.77
CA SER A 328 18.90 20.67 -8.07
C SER A 328 19.34 19.76 -9.22
N ARG A 329 20.23 20.23 -10.09
CA ARG A 329 20.90 19.35 -11.05
C ARG A 329 21.82 18.41 -10.28
N ILE A 330 21.66 17.10 -10.47
CA ILE A 330 22.55 16.08 -9.91
C ILE A 330 23.57 15.75 -11.00
N PRO A 331 24.86 16.09 -10.84
CA PRO A 331 25.89 15.68 -11.78
C PRO A 331 25.88 14.16 -11.91
N HIS A 332 25.80 13.64 -13.13
CA HIS A 332 25.96 12.22 -13.37
C HIS A 332 27.46 11.92 -13.33
N GLN A 333 27.99 11.59 -12.16
CA GLN A 333 29.28 10.93 -12.07
C GLN A 333 29.05 9.47 -12.43
N ARG A 334 29.34 9.10 -13.67
CA ARG A 334 29.64 7.70 -13.96
C ARG A 334 30.96 7.42 -13.25
N GLU A 335 30.91 6.74 -12.11
CA GLU A 335 32.07 6.01 -11.64
C GLU A 335 32.34 4.91 -12.67
N LEU A 336 33.15 5.23 -13.68
CA LEU A 336 33.85 4.23 -14.47
C LEU A 336 35.10 3.90 -13.67
N ASN A 337 34.94 3.04 -12.68
CA ASN A 337 36.04 2.40 -11.96
C ASN A 337 36.28 1.02 -12.55
N ASP A 338 37.55 0.62 -12.65
CA ASP A 338 37.95 -0.70 -13.17
C ASP A 338 37.28 -1.86 -12.41
N GLU A 339 36.80 -1.63 -11.18
CA GLU A 339 36.00 -2.57 -10.38
C GLU A 339 34.62 -2.94 -10.99
N HIS A 340 34.06 -2.08 -11.84
CA HIS A 340 32.75 -2.30 -12.48
C HIS A 340 32.86 -2.48 -14.01
N TYR A 341 34.09 -2.49 -14.55
CA TYR A 341 34.36 -2.84 -15.93
C TYR A 341 34.56 -4.36 -16.03
N VAL A 342 33.57 -5.05 -16.60
CA VAL A 342 33.72 -6.46 -16.95
C VAL A 342 34.41 -6.52 -18.31
N ASP A 343 35.72 -6.73 -18.31
CA ASP A 343 36.47 -6.97 -19.54
C ASP A 343 36.08 -8.32 -20.18
N ASP A 344 36.50 -8.54 -21.43
CA ASP A 344 36.17 -9.76 -22.17
C ASP A 344 36.64 -11.04 -21.45
N HIS A 345 37.69 -10.94 -20.62
CA HIS A 345 38.22 -12.05 -19.84
C HIS A 345 37.31 -12.38 -18.65
N ALA A 346 36.89 -11.38 -17.88
CA ALA A 346 35.92 -11.49 -16.80
C ALA A 346 34.55 -11.96 -17.32
N LEU A 347 34.12 -11.47 -18.50
CA LEU A 347 32.89 -11.91 -19.14
C LEU A 347 32.95 -13.37 -19.59
N ALA A 348 34.13 -13.90 -19.94
CA ALA A 348 34.32 -15.32 -20.27
C ALA A 348 34.34 -16.22 -19.01
N GLN A 349 34.83 -15.72 -17.87
CA GLN A 349 34.86 -16.47 -16.60
C GLN A 349 33.46 -16.66 -15.98
N ILE A 350 32.56 -15.69 -16.14
CA ILE A 350 31.21 -15.75 -15.55
C ILE A 350 30.40 -16.97 -16.09
N PRO A 351 30.27 -17.21 -17.41
CA PRO A 351 29.63 -18.41 -17.96
C PRO A 351 30.38 -19.69 -17.61
N ALA A 352 31.72 -19.66 -17.56
CA ALA A 352 32.54 -20.84 -17.27
C ALA A 352 32.37 -21.34 -15.82
N ALA A 353 32.19 -20.43 -14.86
CA ALA A 353 31.94 -20.77 -13.46
C ALA A 353 30.45 -21.04 -13.16
N LEU A 354 29.55 -20.70 -14.08
CA LEU A 354 28.11 -20.77 -13.87
C LEU A 354 27.56 -22.17 -13.53
N PRO A 355 28.08 -23.29 -14.11
CA PRO A 355 27.68 -24.64 -13.73
C PRO A 355 27.88 -24.96 -12.24
N LEU A 356 28.79 -24.27 -11.54
CA LEU A 356 29.01 -24.42 -10.10
C LEU A 356 27.75 -24.15 -9.28
N LEU A 357 26.90 -23.23 -9.74
CA LEU A 357 25.64 -22.93 -9.09
C LEU A 357 24.66 -24.11 -9.17
N GLY A 358 24.66 -24.85 -10.27
CA GLY A 358 23.75 -25.98 -10.49
C GLY A 358 24.25 -27.33 -9.99
N LEU A 359 25.55 -27.47 -9.72
CA LEU A 359 26.16 -28.69 -9.17
C LEU A 359 25.71 -28.94 -7.73
N GLY A 360 25.55 -30.21 -7.36
CA GLY A 360 25.18 -30.60 -6.00
C GLY A 360 26.27 -30.25 -4.99
N ARG A 361 25.91 -30.05 -3.72
CA ARG A 361 26.87 -29.65 -2.64
C ARG A 361 28.01 -30.63 -2.36
N ARG A 362 27.96 -31.84 -2.92
CA ARG A 362 28.99 -32.88 -2.79
C ARG A 362 29.75 -33.11 -4.10
N GLU A 363 29.39 -32.39 -5.14
CA GLU A 363 30.04 -32.42 -6.44
C GLU A 363 31.01 -31.25 -6.53
N GLN A 364 32.14 -31.48 -7.19
CA GLN A 364 33.24 -30.53 -7.27
C GLN A 364 33.51 -30.15 -8.72
N MET A 365 33.87 -28.89 -8.93
CA MET A 365 34.29 -28.38 -10.23
C MET A 365 35.59 -27.62 -10.09
N LEU A 366 36.47 -27.81 -11.06
CA LEU A 366 37.70 -27.03 -11.18
C LEU A 366 37.36 -25.68 -11.81
N VAL A 367 37.68 -24.59 -11.13
CA VAL A 367 37.44 -23.22 -11.59
C VAL A 367 38.76 -22.48 -11.67
N THR A 368 39.01 -21.83 -12.80
CA THR A 368 40.15 -20.92 -12.97
C THR A 368 39.78 -19.56 -12.40
N ARG A 369 40.53 -19.09 -11.40
CA ARG A 369 40.37 -17.76 -10.82
C ARG A 369 40.95 -16.67 -11.72
N GLY A 370 40.62 -15.41 -11.44
CA GLY A 370 41.15 -14.23 -12.15
C GLY A 370 42.67 -14.09 -12.16
N ASP A 371 43.37 -14.76 -11.23
CA ASP A 371 44.84 -14.82 -11.14
C ASP A 371 45.46 -15.99 -11.94
N GLY A 372 44.64 -16.76 -12.68
CA GLY A 372 45.06 -17.92 -13.46
C GLY A 372 45.25 -19.20 -12.65
N GLN A 373 45.06 -19.18 -11.33
CA GLN A 373 45.13 -20.39 -10.51
C GLN A 373 43.85 -21.24 -10.64
N GLN A 374 44.03 -22.55 -10.74
CA GLN A 374 42.92 -23.50 -10.73
C GLN A 374 42.61 -23.93 -9.31
N VAL A 375 41.35 -23.78 -8.90
CA VAL A 375 40.86 -24.15 -7.58
C VAL A 375 39.65 -25.06 -7.72
N THR A 376 39.64 -26.15 -6.96
CA THR A 376 38.49 -27.04 -6.85
C THR A 376 37.48 -26.45 -5.88
N VAL A 377 36.23 -26.31 -6.31
CA VAL A 377 35.15 -25.71 -5.53
C VAL A 377 33.94 -26.64 -5.51
N ASP A 378 33.28 -26.77 -4.35
CA ASP A 378 32.04 -27.52 -4.19
C ASP A 378 30.84 -26.79 -4.82
N GLY A 379 29.87 -27.53 -5.35
CA GLY A 379 28.64 -26.99 -5.92
C GLY A 379 27.71 -26.31 -4.90
N PHE A 380 26.84 -25.43 -5.38
CA PHE A 380 25.92 -24.66 -4.52
C PHE A 380 24.50 -25.22 -4.41
N ASP A 381 24.13 -26.21 -5.25
CA ASP A 381 22.79 -26.82 -5.30
C ASP A 381 21.66 -25.81 -5.54
N ASP A 382 21.94 -24.79 -6.37
CA ASP A 382 20.98 -23.78 -6.82
C ASP A 382 20.91 -23.72 -8.36
N PRO A 383 20.33 -24.74 -9.00
CA PRO A 383 20.14 -24.77 -10.45
C PRO A 383 19.21 -23.66 -10.96
N GLN A 384 18.48 -22.98 -10.08
CA GLN A 384 17.55 -21.90 -10.46
C GLN A 384 18.27 -20.56 -10.57
N ALA A 385 19.17 -20.25 -9.63
CA ALA A 385 20.07 -19.11 -9.76
C ALA A 385 20.94 -19.20 -11.02
N MET A 386 21.46 -20.40 -11.31
CA MET A 386 22.21 -20.68 -12.55
C MET A 386 21.41 -20.30 -13.80
N ARG A 387 20.16 -20.77 -13.90
CA ARG A 387 19.28 -20.49 -15.05
C ARG A 387 18.89 -19.01 -15.15
N MET A 388 18.66 -18.34 -14.02
CA MET A 388 18.33 -16.92 -13.99
C MET A 388 19.50 -16.07 -14.53
N ILE A 389 20.72 -16.34 -14.07
CA ILE A 389 21.92 -15.62 -14.53
C ILE A 389 22.23 -15.92 -15.99
N LEU A 390 22.08 -17.17 -16.44
CA LEU A 390 22.19 -17.53 -17.88
C LEU A 390 21.22 -16.71 -18.73
N LEU A 391 19.96 -16.60 -18.30
CA LEU A 391 18.97 -15.79 -19.00
C LEU A 391 19.34 -14.30 -19.00
N GLN A 392 19.95 -13.79 -17.93
CA GLN A 392 20.46 -12.41 -17.84
C GLN A 392 21.56 -12.13 -18.85
N ILE A 393 22.54 -13.03 -18.94
CA ILE A 393 23.65 -12.92 -19.87
C ILE A 393 23.14 -12.99 -21.32
N LEU A 394 22.30 -13.98 -21.64
CA LEU A 394 21.84 -14.21 -23.02
C LEU A 394 20.85 -13.16 -23.54
N THR A 395 20.10 -12.50 -22.65
CA THR A 395 19.03 -11.57 -23.06
C THR A 395 19.33 -10.11 -22.78
N GLY A 396 20.38 -9.79 -22.01
CA GLY A 396 20.71 -8.41 -21.60
C GLY A 396 19.63 -7.75 -20.74
N ARG A 397 18.66 -8.53 -20.23
CA ARG A 397 17.49 -8.03 -19.52
C ARG A 397 17.79 -7.81 -18.04
N ARG A 398 17.23 -6.75 -17.45
CA ARG A 398 17.38 -6.44 -16.02
C ARG A 398 16.72 -7.53 -15.17
N SER A 399 17.25 -7.82 -13.99
CA SER A 399 16.81 -8.96 -13.15
C SER A 399 15.31 -8.95 -12.80
N GLY A 400 14.66 -7.77 -12.79
CA GLY A 400 13.20 -7.65 -12.61
C GLY A 400 12.33 -8.22 -13.74
N THR A 401 12.90 -8.46 -14.94
CA THR A 401 12.18 -9.05 -16.08
C THR A 401 12.27 -10.58 -16.16
N GLN A 402 13.15 -11.24 -15.39
CA GLN A 402 13.37 -12.70 -15.47
C GLN A 402 12.67 -13.51 -14.39
N THR A 403 12.38 -12.91 -13.25
CA THR A 403 11.64 -13.54 -12.14
C THR A 403 10.23 -13.96 -12.55
N HIS A 404 9.71 -13.45 -13.68
CA HIS A 404 8.33 -13.61 -14.12
C HIS A 404 8.06 -14.72 -15.15
N ARG A 405 9.07 -15.32 -15.80
CA ARG A 405 8.83 -16.49 -16.70
C ARG A 405 8.52 -17.80 -15.96
N ARG A 406 8.66 -17.83 -14.63
CA ARG A 406 8.35 -19.01 -13.82
C ARG A 406 6.83 -19.25 -13.65
N ALA A 407 5.98 -18.28 -13.99
CA ALA A 407 4.53 -18.42 -13.89
C ALA A 407 3.87 -19.03 -15.15
N ASP A 408 4.42 -18.75 -16.35
CA ASP A 408 3.78 -19.19 -17.61
C ASP A 408 4.17 -20.61 -18.04
N ALA A 409 5.28 -21.16 -17.57
CA ALA A 409 5.70 -22.52 -17.92
C ALA A 409 5.06 -23.63 -17.07
N SER A 410 4.26 -23.28 -16.05
CA SER A 410 3.48 -24.23 -15.24
C SER A 410 2.04 -24.42 -15.71
N LEU A 411 1.65 -23.83 -16.86
CA LEU A 411 0.31 -23.96 -17.47
C LEU A 411 0.35 -24.60 -18.87
N SER A 412 1.39 -25.38 -19.16
CA SER A 412 1.40 -26.31 -20.30
C SER A 412 1.97 -27.64 -19.84
N GLY A 413 1.14 -28.36 -19.09
CA GLY A 413 1.28 -29.76 -18.70
C GLY A 413 -0.10 -30.36 -18.60
#